data_AF-A0A954JKX4-F1
#
_entry.id   AF-A0A954JKX4-F1
#
_cell.length_a   1.000
_cell.length_b   1.000
_cell.length_c   1.000
_cell.angle_alpha   90.00
_cell.angle_beta   90.00
_cell.angle_gamma   90.00
#
_symmetry.space_group_name_H-M   'P 1'
#
loop_
_entity.id
_entity.type
_entity.pdbx_description
1 polymer ?
#
loop_
_entity_poly.entity_id
_entity_poly.type
_entity_poly.pdbx_seq_one_letter_code
_entity_poly.pdbx_strand_id
1 'polypeptide(L)'
;MSMATFDLTKFWDEFDVAKPATDKAIDQLEKQIKYPLPPALRKALRLHNGGYIQDEDICILGAGKRGEFQGIGLFAKVFKDYPDLIEIADNSVEDHRKLVVFAKTDDEETFFMLDYHKFVDGGAPTIIVLNRESLLATDSEYTFSEFFGELLASDPAPAIEYEESQEFEVLYEEVIEATREGVAVRIEQRLCDSAVSLVLFTRESHGPFQRLVRCEIIKPLSNDMCVISPGNHDQPTFELVLAPVMDEMDSEEDDRLAENYETTYVHLIESRKKRDGTWKNTESVNNPNYGVLESADRDRLVQLRTELLEGQDITDRAKAQEQWISRVHAMDDDQLELMAPQMMLQMLDRAEHLLEKVDPAELPPEMRNALSEIESMRSMLGEEVEGFPNEAIDPELQDIMRQMLEFQEGDEHSSP
;
A
#
# COMPACT_ATOMS: atom_id res chain seq x y z
N MET A 1 -6.60 6.73 -31.76
CA MET A 1 -6.03 5.75 -30.82
C MET A 1 -6.79 4.45 -31.00
N SER A 2 -6.09 3.33 -31.12
CA SER A 2 -6.71 2.00 -31.22
C SER A 2 -7.25 1.63 -29.85
N MET A 3 -8.55 1.34 -29.71
CA MET A 3 -9.08 0.78 -28.45
C MET A 3 -8.31 -0.50 -28.15
N ALA A 4 -7.52 -0.51 -27.08
CA ALA A 4 -6.90 -1.72 -26.58
C ALA A 4 -8.02 -2.74 -26.32
N THR A 5 -8.03 -3.83 -27.07
CA THR A 5 -8.97 -4.93 -26.89
C THR A 5 -8.17 -6.07 -26.32
N PHE A 6 -8.32 -6.31 -25.02
CA PHE A 6 -7.68 -7.44 -24.36
C PHE A 6 -8.45 -8.74 -24.68
N ASP A 7 -7.71 -9.85 -24.68
CA ASP A 7 -8.28 -11.16 -24.98
C ASP A 7 -9.02 -11.71 -23.77
N LEU A 8 -10.35 -11.59 -23.80
CA LEU A 8 -11.24 -12.13 -22.76
C LEU A 8 -11.12 -13.65 -22.55
N THR A 9 -10.51 -14.39 -23.48
CA THR A 9 -10.27 -15.83 -23.30
C THR A 9 -9.08 -16.14 -22.40
N LYS A 10 -8.16 -15.18 -22.22
CA LYS A 10 -7.02 -15.22 -21.30
C LYS A 10 -7.22 -14.34 -20.06
N PHE A 11 -8.46 -13.91 -19.83
CA PHE A 11 -8.77 -12.96 -18.76
C PHE A 11 -8.90 -13.67 -17.40
N TRP A 12 -9.43 -14.89 -17.38
CA TRP A 12 -9.70 -15.63 -16.14
C TRP A 12 -8.56 -16.60 -15.82
N ASP A 13 -8.24 -16.75 -14.53
CA ASP A 13 -7.37 -17.84 -14.10
C ASP A 13 -8.06 -19.20 -14.39
N GLU A 14 -7.35 -20.08 -15.09
CA GLU A 14 -7.85 -21.40 -15.51
C GLU A 14 -8.25 -22.31 -14.34
N PHE A 15 -7.75 -22.03 -13.13
CA PHE A 15 -8.10 -22.79 -11.93
C PHE A 15 -9.41 -22.34 -11.28
N ASP A 16 -9.99 -21.22 -11.71
CA ASP A 16 -11.26 -20.72 -11.20
C ASP A 16 -12.45 -21.13 -12.09
N VAL A 17 -13.13 -22.19 -11.68
CA VAL A 17 -14.13 -22.90 -12.50
C VAL A 17 -15.55 -22.38 -12.30
N ALA A 18 -15.71 -21.07 -12.03
CA ALA A 18 -17.02 -20.46 -11.88
C ALA A 18 -17.86 -20.64 -13.17
N LYS A 19 -19.10 -21.12 -13.01
CA LYS A 19 -20.01 -21.30 -14.15
C LYS A 19 -20.33 -19.94 -14.79
N PRO A 20 -20.48 -19.86 -16.12
CA PRO A 20 -20.97 -18.67 -16.83
C PRO A 20 -22.20 -18.01 -16.18
N ALA A 21 -22.21 -16.67 -16.12
CA ALA A 21 -23.38 -15.92 -15.72
C ALA A 21 -24.44 -15.97 -16.82
N THR A 22 -25.69 -16.24 -16.45
CA THR A 22 -26.81 -16.14 -17.39
C THR A 22 -27.14 -14.66 -17.65
N ASP A 23 -27.63 -14.32 -18.85
CA ASP A 23 -28.11 -12.96 -19.14
C ASP A 23 -29.14 -12.47 -18.11
N LYS A 24 -30.01 -13.36 -17.64
CA LYS A 24 -31.00 -13.04 -16.59
C LYS A 24 -30.33 -12.60 -15.28
N ALA A 25 -29.21 -13.21 -14.90
CA ALA A 25 -28.48 -12.86 -13.69
C ALA A 25 -27.79 -11.50 -13.84
N ILE A 26 -27.17 -11.25 -14.99
CA ILE A 26 -26.54 -9.96 -15.32
C ILE A 26 -27.60 -8.86 -15.37
N ASP A 27 -28.72 -9.07 -16.05
CA ASP A 27 -29.81 -8.07 -16.13
C ASP A 27 -30.43 -7.80 -14.76
N GLN A 28 -30.49 -8.81 -13.88
CA GLN A 28 -30.96 -8.65 -12.51
C GLN A 28 -29.96 -7.84 -11.68
N LEU A 29 -28.67 -8.06 -11.89
CA LEU A 29 -27.60 -7.28 -11.27
C LEU A 29 -27.65 -5.82 -11.73
N GLU A 30 -27.72 -5.54 -13.03
CA GLU A 30 -27.84 -4.18 -13.58
C GLU A 30 -29.08 -3.46 -13.02
N LYS A 31 -30.20 -4.17 -12.83
CA LYS A 31 -31.39 -3.62 -12.15
C LYS A 31 -31.17 -3.32 -10.67
N GLN A 32 -30.37 -4.13 -9.99
CA GLN A 32 -30.05 -3.95 -8.57
C GLN A 32 -29.12 -2.75 -8.37
N ILE A 33 -28.05 -2.64 -9.17
CA ILE A 33 -27.11 -1.52 -9.10
C ILE A 33 -27.66 -0.26 -9.79
N LYS A 34 -28.73 -0.38 -10.59
CA LYS A 34 -29.40 0.69 -11.35
C LYS A 34 -28.59 1.30 -12.50
N TYR A 35 -27.49 0.66 -12.88
CA TYR A 35 -26.62 1.06 -13.96
C TYR A 35 -26.31 -0.12 -14.88
N PRO A 36 -26.12 0.12 -16.20
CA PRO A 36 -25.65 -0.91 -17.12
C PRO A 36 -24.17 -1.21 -16.85
N LEU A 37 -23.78 -2.49 -16.91
CA LEU A 37 -22.36 -2.85 -16.79
C LEU A 37 -21.61 -2.50 -18.09
N PRO A 38 -20.30 -2.18 -18.00
CA PRO A 38 -19.44 -2.06 -19.17
C PRO A 38 -19.58 -3.31 -20.08
N PRO A 39 -19.69 -3.14 -21.41
CA PRO A 39 -19.90 -4.27 -22.33
C PRO A 39 -18.83 -5.38 -22.21
N ALA A 40 -17.58 -5.00 -21.95
CA ALA A 40 -16.48 -5.94 -21.73
C ALA A 40 -16.67 -6.76 -20.44
N LEU A 41 -17.03 -6.12 -19.32
CA LEU A 41 -17.35 -6.81 -18.06
C LEU A 41 -18.57 -7.73 -18.23
N ARG A 42 -19.62 -7.28 -18.91
CA ARG A 42 -20.77 -8.12 -19.23
C ARG A 42 -20.39 -9.35 -20.05
N LYS A 43 -19.46 -9.21 -21.01
CA LYS A 43 -18.94 -10.34 -21.79
C LYS A 43 -18.06 -11.26 -20.95
N ALA A 44 -17.22 -10.71 -20.07
CA ALA A 44 -16.41 -11.49 -19.13
C ALA A 44 -17.28 -12.37 -18.22
N LEU A 45 -18.32 -11.79 -17.62
CA LEU A 45 -19.25 -12.50 -16.73
C LEU A 45 -20.00 -13.66 -17.42
N ARG A 46 -20.29 -13.51 -18.72
CA ARG A 46 -20.88 -14.59 -19.53
C ARG A 46 -19.93 -15.74 -19.81
N LEU A 47 -18.62 -15.55 -19.63
CA LEU A 47 -17.64 -16.62 -19.73
C LEU A 47 -17.46 -17.28 -18.36
N HIS A 48 -17.22 -16.48 -17.31
CA HIS A 48 -17.09 -16.95 -15.93
C HIS A 48 -17.80 -15.98 -14.98
N ASN A 49 -18.62 -16.48 -14.06
CA ASN A 49 -19.41 -15.63 -13.17
C ASN A 49 -18.64 -15.16 -11.93
N GLY A 50 -17.63 -14.33 -12.16
CA GLY A 50 -16.66 -13.91 -11.15
C GLY A 50 -15.50 -14.91 -11.02
N GLY A 51 -14.47 -14.49 -10.30
CA GLY A 51 -13.24 -15.25 -10.10
C GLY A 51 -11.97 -14.43 -10.30
N TYR A 52 -10.82 -15.09 -10.20
CA TYR A 52 -9.52 -14.43 -10.33
C TYR A 52 -9.15 -14.12 -11.77
N ILE A 53 -8.52 -12.97 -11.93
CA ILE A 53 -7.89 -12.57 -13.18
C ILE A 53 -6.56 -13.32 -13.32
N GLN A 54 -6.25 -13.77 -14.54
CA GLN A 54 -5.03 -14.52 -14.78
C GLN A 54 -3.79 -13.71 -14.40
N ASP A 55 -2.89 -14.33 -13.61
CA ASP A 55 -1.60 -13.79 -13.19
C ASP A 55 -1.69 -12.46 -12.39
N GLU A 56 -2.86 -12.18 -11.81
CA GLU A 56 -3.13 -11.05 -10.91
C GLU A 56 -3.86 -11.55 -9.65
N ASP A 57 -3.74 -10.79 -8.57
CA ASP A 57 -4.44 -11.00 -7.29
C ASP A 57 -5.88 -10.42 -7.28
N ILE A 58 -6.37 -9.98 -8.43
CA ILE A 58 -7.67 -9.32 -8.57
C ILE A 58 -8.77 -10.37 -8.81
N CYS A 59 -9.75 -10.39 -7.91
CA CYS A 59 -10.97 -11.20 -8.01
C CYS A 59 -12.16 -10.36 -8.48
N ILE A 60 -12.69 -10.65 -9.68
CA ILE A 60 -13.93 -10.07 -10.17
C ILE A 60 -15.11 -10.69 -9.42
N LEU A 61 -16.02 -9.85 -8.96
CA LEU A 61 -17.24 -10.27 -8.27
C LEU A 61 -18.23 -10.89 -9.27
N GLY A 62 -18.91 -11.96 -8.86
CA GLY A 62 -19.89 -12.66 -9.70
C GLY A 62 -21.29 -12.04 -9.68
N ALA A 63 -22.09 -12.23 -10.72
CA ALA A 63 -23.50 -11.87 -10.77
C ALA A 63 -24.41 -12.96 -10.15
N GLY A 64 -25.15 -12.67 -9.08
CA GLY A 64 -26.21 -13.55 -8.57
C GLY A 64 -26.43 -13.53 -7.05
N LYS A 65 -27.27 -14.43 -6.52
CA LYS A 65 -27.69 -14.45 -5.10
C LYS A 65 -26.57 -14.70 -4.06
N ARG A 66 -25.38 -15.11 -4.51
CA ARG A 66 -24.18 -15.37 -3.68
C ARG A 66 -22.93 -14.67 -4.23
N GLY A 67 -23.06 -14.00 -5.38
CA GLY A 67 -21.99 -13.21 -5.98
C GLY A 67 -22.31 -11.76 -5.68
N GLU A 68 -21.68 -11.24 -4.65
CA GLU A 68 -22.04 -9.96 -4.09
C GLU A 68 -21.27 -8.87 -4.84
N PHE A 69 -21.80 -8.42 -5.98
CA PHE A 69 -21.64 -7.00 -6.29
C PHE A 69 -22.34 -6.24 -5.17
N GLN A 70 -21.55 -5.84 -4.20
CA GLN A 70 -22.05 -5.03 -3.13
C GLN A 70 -22.12 -3.60 -3.68
N GLY A 71 -23.35 -3.10 -3.85
CA GLY A 71 -23.57 -1.66 -3.90
C GLY A 71 -23.25 -1.05 -2.52
N ILE A 72 -23.98 0.00 -2.16
CA ILE A 72 -23.89 0.76 -0.90
C ILE A 72 -23.79 -0.09 0.40
N GLY A 73 -24.04 -1.40 0.41
CA GLY A 73 -23.94 -2.28 1.59
C GLY A 73 -22.52 -2.48 2.15
N LEU A 74 -21.53 -2.84 1.31
CA LEU A 74 -20.11 -2.88 1.74
C LEU A 74 -19.63 -1.44 1.99
N PHE A 75 -20.03 -0.55 1.08
CA PHE A 75 -19.71 0.87 1.06
C PHE A 75 -20.15 1.59 2.34
N ALA A 76 -21.36 1.36 2.85
CA ALA A 76 -21.84 1.99 4.08
C ALA A 76 -21.21 1.38 5.34
N LYS A 77 -20.57 0.21 5.24
CA LYS A 77 -19.75 -0.34 6.31
C LYS A 77 -18.35 0.29 6.27
N VAL A 78 -17.69 0.28 5.11
CA VAL A 78 -16.38 0.92 4.90
C VAL A 78 -16.43 2.43 5.21
N PHE A 79 -17.41 3.20 4.72
CA PHE A 79 -17.52 4.64 5.03
C PHE A 79 -17.99 4.93 6.46
N LYS A 80 -18.69 4.00 7.12
CA LYS A 80 -19.02 4.15 8.54
C LYS A 80 -17.76 3.99 9.40
N ASP A 81 -16.84 3.15 8.95
CA ASP A 81 -15.57 2.88 9.62
C ASP A 81 -14.47 3.88 9.20
N TYR A 82 -14.63 4.60 8.07
CA TYR A 82 -13.66 5.57 7.53
C TYR A 82 -14.36 6.83 6.93
N PRO A 83 -14.74 7.82 7.76
CA PRO A 83 -15.46 9.02 7.32
C PRO A 83 -14.64 9.96 6.43
N ASP A 84 -13.31 9.87 6.43
CA ASP A 84 -12.44 10.79 5.66
C ASP A 84 -12.41 10.48 4.15
N LEU A 85 -12.87 9.29 3.74
CA LEU A 85 -13.08 8.93 2.32
C LEU A 85 -14.16 9.78 1.63
N ILE A 86 -14.87 10.65 2.37
CA ILE A 86 -15.95 11.52 1.89
C ILE A 86 -15.42 12.66 0.99
N GLU A 87 -14.14 13.06 1.09
CA GLU A 87 -13.62 14.18 0.30
C GLU A 87 -13.48 13.90 -1.20
N ILE A 88 -13.30 12.64 -1.62
CA ILE A 88 -13.14 12.28 -3.04
C ILE A 88 -14.50 12.28 -3.78
N ALA A 89 -15.60 12.19 -3.04
CA ALA A 89 -16.96 12.13 -3.59
C ALA A 89 -17.81 13.31 -3.12
N ASP A 90 -17.39 14.54 -3.45
CA ASP A 90 -18.15 15.81 -3.39
C ASP A 90 -19.44 15.75 -2.53
N ASN A 91 -19.25 15.59 -1.21
CA ASN A 91 -20.18 15.83 -0.10
C ASN A 91 -21.68 15.48 -0.22
N SER A 92 -22.10 14.51 -1.03
CA SER A 92 -23.52 14.11 -1.07
C SER A 92 -23.77 12.59 -0.98
N VAL A 93 -24.65 12.20 -0.06
CA VAL A 93 -25.16 10.82 0.11
C VAL A 93 -25.83 10.28 -1.18
N GLU A 94 -26.25 11.17 -2.08
CA GLU A 94 -26.76 10.80 -3.40
C GLU A 94 -25.65 10.43 -4.38
N ASP A 95 -24.43 10.93 -4.18
CA ASP A 95 -23.30 10.70 -5.06
C ASP A 95 -22.61 9.35 -4.82
N HIS A 96 -22.51 8.87 -3.57
CA HIS A 96 -22.00 7.50 -3.31
C HIS A 96 -22.86 6.39 -3.94
N ARG A 97 -24.08 6.70 -4.41
CA ARG A 97 -24.95 5.72 -5.10
C ARG A 97 -24.51 5.42 -6.53
N LYS A 98 -23.55 6.17 -7.09
CA LYS A 98 -23.04 6.00 -8.45
C LYS A 98 -21.72 5.22 -8.53
N LEU A 99 -21.22 4.70 -7.40
CA LEU A 99 -20.05 3.84 -7.36
C LEU A 99 -20.48 2.37 -7.23
N VAL A 100 -19.88 1.50 -8.03
CA VAL A 100 -20.19 0.06 -8.02
C VAL A 100 -18.91 -0.75 -7.89
N VAL A 101 -18.69 -1.39 -6.74
CA VAL A 101 -17.59 -2.34 -6.56
C VAL A 101 -17.82 -3.53 -7.48
N PHE A 102 -16.80 -3.85 -8.29
CA PHE A 102 -16.86 -4.98 -9.23
C PHE A 102 -15.71 -5.97 -9.04
N ALA A 103 -14.64 -5.58 -8.36
CA ALA A 103 -13.53 -6.47 -8.04
C ALA A 103 -12.84 -6.07 -6.73
N LYS A 104 -12.05 -6.98 -6.18
CA LYS A 104 -11.19 -6.78 -5.01
C LYS A 104 -9.91 -7.61 -5.11
N THR A 105 -8.88 -7.26 -4.35
CA THR A 105 -7.71 -8.13 -4.16
C THR A 105 -8.00 -9.28 -3.20
N ASP A 106 -7.11 -10.28 -3.17
CA ASP A 106 -7.20 -11.48 -2.32
C ASP A 106 -7.26 -11.19 -0.82
N ASP A 107 -6.46 -10.21 -0.39
CA ASP A 107 -6.39 -9.71 0.98
C ASP A 107 -7.57 -8.81 1.37
N GLU A 108 -8.45 -8.48 0.41
CA GLU A 108 -9.53 -7.51 0.56
C GLU A 108 -9.07 -6.09 0.95
N GLU A 109 -7.80 -5.75 0.71
CA GLU A 109 -7.26 -4.42 0.99
C GLU A 109 -7.48 -3.45 -0.16
N THR A 110 -7.56 -3.93 -1.41
CA THR A 110 -7.82 -3.07 -2.57
C THR A 110 -9.16 -3.41 -3.23
N PHE A 111 -9.97 -2.38 -3.49
CA PHE A 111 -11.27 -2.48 -4.15
C PHE A 111 -11.28 -1.72 -5.48
N PHE A 112 -11.87 -2.34 -6.50
CA PHE A 112 -12.02 -1.74 -7.83
C PHE A 112 -13.49 -1.42 -8.08
N MET A 113 -13.73 -0.18 -8.49
CA MET A 113 -15.08 0.39 -8.54
C MET A 113 -15.31 1.03 -9.91
N LEU A 114 -16.54 0.88 -10.41
CA LEU A 114 -17.01 1.63 -11.57
C LEU A 114 -17.59 2.95 -11.09
N ASP A 115 -17.08 4.05 -11.61
CA ASP A 115 -17.56 5.38 -11.33
C ASP A 115 -18.52 5.86 -12.43
N TYR A 116 -19.79 6.01 -12.08
CA TYR A 116 -20.84 6.54 -12.96
C TYR A 116 -21.08 8.05 -12.76
N HIS A 117 -20.20 8.76 -12.03
CA HIS A 117 -20.10 10.24 -12.06
C HIS A 117 -19.30 10.71 -13.25
N LYS A 118 -18.17 10.06 -13.48
CA LYS A 118 -17.22 10.39 -14.54
C LYS A 118 -17.45 9.46 -15.71
N PHE A 119 -17.83 10.05 -16.83
CA PHE A 119 -17.95 9.34 -18.09
C PHE A 119 -16.85 9.83 -19.03
N VAL A 120 -16.12 8.89 -19.61
CA VAL A 120 -15.27 9.17 -20.78
C VAL A 120 -16.09 9.16 -22.06
N ASP A 121 -15.49 9.69 -23.14
CA ASP A 121 -16.12 9.83 -24.44
C ASP A 121 -16.86 8.54 -24.87
N GLY A 122 -18.19 8.63 -24.99
CA GLY A 122 -19.05 7.49 -25.30
C GLY A 122 -19.89 6.96 -24.13
N GLY A 123 -19.79 7.56 -22.94
CA GLY A 123 -20.70 7.29 -21.82
C GLY A 123 -20.35 6.02 -21.02
N ALA A 124 -19.11 5.55 -21.09
CA ALA A 124 -18.62 4.46 -20.27
C ALA A 124 -18.13 5.00 -18.90
N PRO A 125 -18.41 4.30 -17.79
CA PRO A 125 -17.88 4.69 -16.48
C PRO A 125 -16.37 4.48 -16.42
N THR A 126 -15.69 5.32 -15.65
CA THR A 126 -14.26 5.15 -15.33
C THR A 126 -14.07 4.17 -14.17
N ILE A 127 -12.81 3.82 -13.87
CA ILE A 127 -12.46 2.98 -12.72
C ILE A 127 -11.84 3.82 -11.61
N ILE A 128 -12.24 3.53 -10.37
CA ILE A 128 -11.56 4.00 -9.16
C ILE A 128 -10.97 2.80 -8.45
N VAL A 129 -9.73 2.94 -7.99
CA VAL A 129 -9.04 1.96 -7.15
C VAL A 129 -8.95 2.52 -5.75
N LEU A 130 -9.50 1.83 -4.76
CA LEU A 130 -9.44 2.22 -3.34
C LEU A 130 -8.57 1.22 -2.60
N ASN A 131 -7.50 1.70 -1.98
CA ASN A 131 -6.70 0.92 -1.04
C ASN A 131 -7.15 1.26 0.39
N ARG A 132 -7.54 0.25 1.15
CA ARG A 132 -8.13 0.37 2.49
C ARG A 132 -7.08 0.71 3.55
N GLU A 133 -5.87 0.18 3.43
CA GLU A 133 -4.77 0.43 4.35
C GLU A 133 -4.31 1.89 4.29
N SER A 134 -4.08 2.41 3.08
CA SER A 134 -3.64 3.79 2.88
C SER A 134 -4.80 4.80 2.84
N LEU A 135 -6.04 4.32 2.76
CA LEU A 135 -7.24 5.13 2.52
C LEU A 135 -7.16 6.02 1.26
N LEU A 136 -6.20 5.72 0.36
CA LEU A 136 -6.04 6.44 -0.89
C LEU A 136 -6.97 5.84 -1.94
N ALA A 137 -7.80 6.70 -2.54
CA ALA A 137 -8.49 6.35 -3.77
C ALA A 137 -7.79 7.02 -4.96
N THR A 138 -7.43 6.22 -5.95
CA THR A 138 -6.86 6.69 -7.21
C THR A 138 -7.93 6.66 -8.28
N ASP A 139 -8.28 7.85 -8.79
CA ASP A 139 -9.10 7.99 -9.98
C ASP A 139 -8.30 7.57 -11.20
N SER A 140 -8.79 6.59 -11.96
CA SER A 140 -8.27 6.33 -13.29
C SER A 140 -9.12 7.06 -14.33
N GLU A 141 -8.48 7.63 -15.35
CA GLU A 141 -9.19 8.13 -16.54
C GLU A 141 -9.61 6.98 -17.49
N TYR A 142 -9.39 5.73 -17.09
CA TYR A 142 -9.58 4.56 -17.93
C TYR A 142 -10.98 3.97 -17.81
N THR A 143 -11.55 3.55 -18.94
CA THR A 143 -12.66 2.60 -18.94
C THR A 143 -12.21 1.22 -18.46
N PHE A 144 -13.17 0.35 -18.12
CA PHE A 144 -12.90 -1.07 -17.88
C PHE A 144 -12.05 -1.74 -18.98
N SER A 145 -12.27 -1.39 -20.25
CA SER A 145 -11.50 -2.04 -21.33
C SER A 145 -10.07 -1.55 -21.41
N GLU A 146 -9.84 -0.27 -21.17
CA GLU A 146 -8.51 0.34 -21.18
C GLU A 146 -7.71 -0.12 -19.96
N PHE A 147 -8.33 -0.06 -18.77
CA PHE A 147 -7.70 -0.49 -17.52
C PHE A 147 -7.18 -1.93 -17.59
N PHE A 148 -8.04 -2.88 -17.96
CA PHE A 148 -7.60 -4.28 -18.10
C PHE A 148 -6.77 -4.54 -19.36
N GLY A 149 -6.88 -3.68 -20.37
CA GLY A 149 -5.98 -3.68 -21.52
C GLY A 149 -4.53 -3.38 -21.14
N GLU A 150 -4.34 -2.38 -20.30
CA GLU A 150 -3.03 -2.01 -19.77
C GLU A 150 -2.56 -3.00 -18.71
N LEU A 151 -3.42 -3.36 -17.75
CA LEU A 151 -3.07 -4.29 -16.68
C LEU A 151 -2.59 -5.66 -17.22
N LEU A 152 -3.27 -6.18 -18.25
CA LEU A 152 -2.97 -7.49 -18.83
C LEU A 152 -1.98 -7.42 -19.99
N ALA A 153 -1.47 -6.23 -20.32
CA ALA A 153 -0.41 -6.09 -21.30
C ALA A 153 0.76 -7.03 -20.95
N SER A 154 1.36 -7.58 -21.99
CA SER A 154 2.44 -8.56 -21.86
C SER A 154 3.47 -8.33 -22.95
N ASP A 155 4.73 -8.40 -22.55
CA ASP A 155 5.88 -8.25 -23.41
C ASP A 155 6.57 -9.60 -23.67
N PRO A 156 7.23 -9.76 -24.83
CA PRO A 156 7.99 -10.97 -25.12
C PRO A 156 9.30 -11.07 -24.33
N ALA A 157 9.74 -9.99 -23.70
CA ALA A 157 11.00 -9.87 -22.96
C ALA A 157 10.79 -9.04 -21.68
N PRO A 158 11.62 -9.24 -20.63
CA PRO A 158 11.59 -8.36 -19.47
C PRO A 158 12.09 -6.96 -19.86
N ALA A 159 11.67 -5.95 -19.11
CA ALA A 159 12.19 -4.59 -19.25
C ALA A 159 13.59 -4.42 -18.65
N ILE A 160 14.03 -5.37 -17.82
CA ILE A 160 15.32 -5.37 -17.14
C ILE A 160 15.99 -6.74 -17.34
N GLU A 161 17.29 -6.75 -17.60
CA GLU A 161 18.13 -7.94 -17.48
C GLU A 161 18.97 -7.87 -16.19
N TYR A 162 18.98 -8.92 -15.37
CA TYR A 162 19.75 -8.94 -14.11
C TYR A 162 21.26 -8.82 -14.38
N GLU A 163 21.70 -9.30 -15.54
CA GLU A 163 23.08 -9.23 -16.00
C GLU A 163 23.57 -7.79 -16.23
N GLU A 164 22.67 -6.80 -16.41
CA GLU A 164 23.01 -5.37 -16.45
C GLU A 164 23.76 -4.92 -15.19
N SER A 165 23.54 -5.58 -14.05
CA SER A 165 24.27 -5.31 -12.80
C SER A 165 25.80 -5.44 -12.95
N GLN A 166 26.29 -6.17 -13.95
CA GLN A 166 27.72 -6.35 -14.22
C GLN A 166 28.38 -5.10 -14.83
N GLU A 167 27.59 -4.14 -15.29
CA GLU A 167 28.07 -2.89 -15.88
C GLU A 167 28.43 -1.84 -14.81
N PHE A 168 28.05 -2.09 -13.55
CA PHE A 168 28.22 -1.18 -12.43
C PHE A 168 29.25 -1.71 -11.42
N GLU A 169 29.75 -0.81 -10.56
CA GLU A 169 30.54 -1.22 -9.40
C GLU A 169 29.62 -1.87 -8.37
N VAL A 170 29.90 -3.11 -7.97
CA VAL A 170 29.06 -3.83 -7.00
C VAL A 170 29.51 -3.49 -5.59
N LEU A 171 28.64 -2.86 -4.81
CA LEU A 171 28.85 -2.54 -3.39
C LEU A 171 28.44 -3.71 -2.50
N TYR A 172 27.37 -4.41 -2.88
CA TYR A 172 26.82 -5.52 -2.09
C TYR A 172 26.23 -6.59 -2.99
N GLU A 173 26.39 -7.85 -2.57
CA GLU A 173 25.79 -9.02 -3.20
C GLU A 173 25.33 -10.01 -2.13
N GLU A 174 24.11 -10.52 -2.29
CA GLU A 174 23.54 -11.56 -1.43
C GLU A 174 22.72 -12.55 -2.24
N VAL A 175 22.72 -13.80 -1.78
CA VAL A 175 21.83 -14.84 -2.28
C VAL A 175 21.13 -15.49 -1.09
N ILE A 176 19.81 -15.39 -1.07
CA ILE A 176 18.95 -15.94 -0.03
C ILE A 176 18.17 -17.10 -0.62
N GLU A 177 18.21 -18.24 0.07
CA GLU A 177 17.36 -19.39 -0.22
C GLU A 177 16.35 -19.53 0.92
N ALA A 178 15.13 -19.04 0.68
CA ALA A 178 14.05 -19.00 1.66
C ALA A 178 12.93 -19.98 1.27
N THR A 179 12.01 -20.19 2.21
CA THR A 179 10.71 -20.80 1.92
C THR A 179 9.65 -19.76 2.27
N ARG A 180 8.81 -19.39 1.30
CA ARG A 180 7.66 -18.50 1.50
C ARG A 180 6.41 -19.29 1.19
N GLU A 181 5.49 -19.38 2.15
CA GLU A 181 4.21 -20.12 2.01
C GLU A 181 4.41 -21.60 1.58
N GLY A 182 5.48 -22.23 2.06
CA GLY A 182 5.84 -23.60 1.69
C GLY A 182 6.44 -23.78 0.29
N VAL A 183 6.69 -22.68 -0.43
CA VAL A 183 7.37 -22.67 -1.74
C VAL A 183 8.82 -22.23 -1.56
N ALA A 184 9.76 -22.97 -2.15
CA ALA A 184 11.16 -22.58 -2.16
C ALA A 184 11.35 -21.35 -3.07
N VAL A 185 11.90 -20.28 -2.51
CA VAL A 185 12.19 -19.02 -3.18
C VAL A 185 13.69 -18.77 -3.13
N ARG A 186 14.28 -18.39 -4.26
CA ARG A 186 15.65 -17.93 -4.34
C ARG A 186 15.65 -16.45 -4.69
N ILE A 187 16.30 -15.64 -3.86
CA ILE A 187 16.42 -14.18 -4.04
C ILE A 187 17.90 -13.88 -4.25
N GLU A 188 18.24 -13.26 -5.37
CA GLU A 188 19.58 -12.76 -5.66
C GLU A 188 19.53 -11.25 -5.71
N GLN A 189 20.36 -10.58 -4.91
CA GLN A 189 20.36 -9.13 -4.77
C GLN A 189 21.76 -8.58 -5.04
N ARG A 190 21.81 -7.47 -5.79
CA ARG A 190 23.03 -6.69 -6.02
C ARG A 190 22.74 -5.22 -5.84
N LEU A 191 23.41 -4.60 -4.87
CA LEU A 191 23.48 -3.14 -4.80
C LEU A 191 24.70 -2.67 -5.56
N CYS A 192 24.46 -1.84 -6.54
CA CYS A 192 25.47 -1.29 -7.42
C CYS A 192 25.61 0.22 -7.20
N ASP A 193 26.83 0.70 -7.35
CA ASP A 193 27.13 2.12 -7.39
C ASP A 193 27.11 2.68 -8.81
N SER A 194 26.49 3.84 -8.97
CA SER A 194 26.54 4.70 -10.14
C SER A 194 27.08 6.07 -9.73
N ALA A 195 27.52 6.88 -10.70
CA ALA A 195 28.05 8.21 -10.40
C ALA A 195 27.04 9.14 -9.69
N VAL A 196 25.73 8.89 -9.83
CA VAL A 196 24.67 9.77 -9.32
C VAL A 196 23.57 9.03 -8.53
N SER A 197 23.59 7.70 -8.51
CA SER A 197 22.56 6.88 -7.89
C SER A 197 23.12 5.55 -7.38
N LEU A 198 22.42 4.96 -6.42
CA LEU A 198 22.54 3.54 -6.12
C LEU A 198 21.52 2.78 -6.96
N VAL A 199 21.91 1.63 -7.50
CA VAL A 199 21.02 0.79 -8.30
C VAL A 199 20.94 -0.59 -7.67
N LEU A 200 19.77 -0.91 -7.12
CA LEU A 200 19.48 -2.22 -6.56
C LEU A 200 18.83 -3.11 -7.62
N PHE A 201 19.51 -4.19 -7.97
CA PHE A 201 18.97 -5.27 -8.78
C PHE A 201 18.54 -6.42 -7.88
N THR A 202 17.31 -6.90 -8.03
CA THR A 202 16.81 -8.09 -7.37
C THR A 202 16.26 -9.07 -8.40
N ARG A 203 16.66 -10.34 -8.28
CA ARG A 203 16.10 -11.46 -9.03
C ARG A 203 15.52 -12.46 -8.05
N GLU A 204 14.20 -12.55 -8.04
CA GLU A 204 13.47 -13.58 -7.30
C GLU A 204 13.05 -14.69 -8.26
N SER A 205 13.22 -15.94 -7.84
CA SER A 205 12.84 -17.14 -8.60
C SER A 205 12.14 -18.15 -7.71
N HIS A 206 10.97 -18.61 -8.14
CA HIS A 206 10.22 -19.69 -7.49
C HIS A 206 9.55 -20.59 -8.53
N GLY A 207 10.12 -21.78 -8.74
CA GLY A 207 9.66 -22.69 -9.80
C GLY A 207 9.76 -22.06 -11.21
N PRO A 208 8.67 -21.99 -11.99
CA PRO A 208 8.67 -21.35 -13.32
C PRO A 208 8.56 -19.82 -13.27
N PHE A 209 8.21 -19.26 -12.11
CA PHE A 209 8.00 -17.83 -11.93
C PHE A 209 9.33 -17.13 -11.64
N GLN A 210 9.42 -15.91 -12.16
CA GLN A 210 10.58 -15.06 -12.00
C GLN A 210 10.11 -13.61 -11.88
N ARG A 211 10.69 -12.88 -10.94
CA ARG A 211 10.49 -11.44 -10.76
C ARG A 211 11.85 -10.76 -10.77
N LEU A 212 12.00 -9.77 -11.63
CA LEU A 212 13.20 -8.94 -11.74
C LEU A 212 12.82 -7.52 -11.31
N VAL A 213 13.61 -6.93 -10.44
CA VAL A 213 13.38 -5.57 -9.95
C VAL A 213 14.67 -4.78 -10.11
N ARG A 214 14.55 -3.55 -10.60
CA ARG A 214 15.60 -2.54 -10.65
C ARG A 214 15.09 -1.30 -9.94
N CYS A 215 15.71 -0.95 -8.83
CA CYS A 215 15.37 0.21 -8.03
C CYS A 215 16.56 1.18 -8.05
N GLU A 216 16.37 2.35 -8.63
CA GLU A 216 17.37 3.42 -8.64
C GLU A 216 17.05 4.43 -7.54
N ILE A 217 18.04 4.73 -6.70
CA ILE A 217 17.92 5.65 -5.56
C ILE A 217 18.97 6.76 -5.74
N ILE A 218 18.54 8.02 -5.77
CA ILE A 218 19.45 9.16 -6.00
C ILE A 218 20.42 9.36 -4.82
N LYS A 219 21.67 9.69 -5.13
CA LYS A 219 22.70 10.10 -4.15
C LYS A 219 22.76 11.62 -3.95
N PRO A 220 23.24 12.11 -2.79
CA PRO A 220 23.66 11.35 -1.61
C PRO A 220 22.46 10.85 -0.78
N LEU A 221 22.65 9.76 -0.04
CA LEU A 221 21.67 9.31 0.96
C LEU A 221 21.77 10.17 2.22
N SER A 222 20.65 10.48 2.85
CA SER A 222 20.64 11.02 4.22
C SER A 222 20.64 9.87 5.25
N ASN A 223 21.03 10.17 6.49
CA ASN A 223 21.14 9.17 7.55
C ASN A 223 19.83 8.46 7.89
N ASP A 224 18.71 9.16 7.68
CA ASP A 224 17.36 8.65 7.97
C ASP A 224 16.79 7.82 6.80
N MET A 225 17.51 7.73 5.67
CA MET A 225 17.12 6.91 4.52
C MET A 225 17.55 5.45 4.62
N CYS A 226 18.31 5.05 5.66
CA CYS A 226 18.91 3.71 5.79
C CYS A 226 18.55 3.06 7.13
N VAL A 227 17.47 2.28 7.14
CA VAL A 227 16.94 1.64 8.36
C VAL A 227 17.06 0.13 8.26
N ILE A 228 17.57 -0.53 9.31
CA ILE A 228 17.63 -1.98 9.39
C ILE A 228 16.50 -2.50 10.26
N SER A 229 15.62 -3.31 9.67
CA SER A 229 14.50 -3.98 10.32
C SER A 229 14.67 -5.51 10.31
N PRO A 230 13.99 -6.25 11.20
CA PRO A 230 13.77 -7.68 11.01
C PRO A 230 12.98 -7.93 9.72
N GLY A 231 13.32 -8.97 8.98
CA GLY A 231 12.60 -9.38 7.79
C GLY A 231 11.31 -10.13 8.12
N ASN A 232 10.31 -10.03 7.25
CA ASN A 232 8.97 -10.57 7.50
C ASN A 232 8.77 -11.98 6.89
N HIS A 233 9.61 -12.94 7.27
CA HIS A 233 9.63 -14.29 6.67
C HIS A 233 9.68 -15.41 7.71
N ASP A 234 9.25 -16.61 7.29
CA ASP A 234 9.33 -17.86 8.08
C ASP A 234 10.76 -18.19 8.57
N GLN A 235 11.78 -17.60 7.93
CA GLN A 235 13.18 -17.68 8.34
C GLN A 235 13.65 -16.30 8.83
N PRO A 236 14.44 -16.24 9.92
CA PRO A 236 14.92 -14.98 10.46
C PRO A 236 15.92 -14.35 9.49
N THR A 237 15.49 -13.33 8.76
CA THR A 237 16.32 -12.44 7.96
C THR A 237 16.22 -11.01 8.49
N PHE A 238 17.03 -10.12 7.95
CA PHE A 238 17.05 -8.70 8.24
C PHE A 238 16.95 -7.94 6.91
N GLU A 239 16.33 -6.78 6.95
CA GLU A 239 16.10 -5.93 5.79
C GLU A 239 16.77 -4.59 6.02
N LEU A 240 17.56 -4.11 5.07
CA LEU A 240 18.00 -2.73 4.96
C LEU A 240 17.06 -2.03 3.99
N VAL A 241 16.21 -1.18 4.55
CA VAL A 241 15.28 -0.34 3.80
C VAL A 241 16.00 0.95 3.42
N LEU A 242 16.00 1.23 2.12
CA LEU A 242 16.49 2.44 1.48
C LEU A 242 15.30 3.26 0.99
N ALA A 243 14.82 4.19 1.82
CA ALA A 243 13.63 4.98 1.54
C ALA A 243 13.95 6.48 1.59
N PRO A 244 13.45 7.31 0.67
CA PRO A 244 13.55 8.76 0.84
C PRO A 244 12.74 9.20 2.06
N VAL A 245 13.31 10.09 2.87
CA VAL A 245 12.55 10.75 3.94
C VAL A 245 11.65 11.76 3.28
N MET A 246 10.34 11.57 3.37
CA MET A 246 9.36 12.59 3.03
C MET A 246 9.19 13.47 4.28
N ASP A 247 10.16 14.33 4.57
CA ASP A 247 9.90 15.41 5.52
C ASP A 247 8.86 16.32 4.86
N GLU A 248 7.74 16.55 5.55
CA GLU A 248 6.72 17.50 5.11
C GLU A 248 7.41 18.86 4.89
N MET A 249 7.30 19.36 3.67
CA MET A 249 7.91 20.61 3.21
C MET A 249 7.23 21.82 3.86
N ASP A 250 7.48 22.02 5.15
CA ASP A 250 6.85 23.08 5.93
C ASP A 250 7.79 24.28 6.20
N SER A 251 8.80 24.49 5.33
CA SER A 251 9.69 25.64 5.43
C SER A 251 9.65 26.51 4.16
N GLU A 252 9.40 27.82 4.34
CA GLU A 252 9.54 28.84 3.27
C GLU A 252 10.98 28.96 2.71
N GLU A 253 11.97 28.28 3.33
CA GLU A 253 13.33 28.16 2.78
C GLU A 253 13.46 27.03 1.73
N ASP A 254 12.50 26.11 1.67
CA ASP A 254 12.50 24.93 0.79
C ASP A 254 11.80 25.14 -0.56
N ASP A 255 11.34 26.35 -0.91
CA ASP A 255 10.88 26.65 -2.27
C ASP A 255 11.98 26.42 -3.33
N ARG A 256 13.26 26.44 -2.93
CA ARG A 256 14.39 26.05 -3.78
C ARG A 256 14.62 24.55 -3.91
N LEU A 257 14.16 23.77 -2.93
CA LEU A 257 14.14 22.31 -3.00
C LEU A 257 12.88 21.84 -3.75
N ALA A 258 11.74 22.53 -3.57
CA ALA A 258 10.48 22.38 -4.33
C ALA A 258 10.69 22.36 -5.85
N GLU A 259 11.49 23.29 -6.39
CA GLU A 259 11.83 23.34 -7.81
C GLU A 259 12.72 22.17 -8.27
N ASN A 260 13.35 21.43 -7.35
CA ASN A 260 14.09 20.19 -7.63
C ASN A 260 13.27 18.91 -7.35
N TYR A 261 12.04 18.96 -6.86
CA TYR A 261 11.19 17.76 -6.70
C TYR A 261 10.59 17.24 -8.03
N GLU A 262 10.91 17.87 -9.17
CA GLU A 262 10.85 17.18 -10.48
C GLU A 262 11.87 16.01 -10.58
N THR A 263 12.78 15.86 -9.62
CA THR A 263 13.77 14.78 -9.59
C THR A 263 13.24 13.57 -8.81
N THR A 264 12.88 12.52 -9.54
CA THR A 264 12.47 11.21 -9.01
C THR A 264 13.45 10.65 -7.98
N TYR A 265 13.08 10.57 -6.70
CA TYR A 265 13.99 10.05 -5.65
C TYR A 265 14.23 8.54 -5.77
N VAL A 266 13.17 7.80 -6.12
CA VAL A 266 13.23 6.36 -6.33
C VAL A 266 12.48 5.97 -7.59
N HIS A 267 13.22 5.42 -8.55
CA HIS A 267 12.69 4.87 -9.80
C HIS A 267 12.68 3.35 -9.72
N LEU A 268 11.50 2.76 -9.75
CA LEU A 268 11.31 1.33 -9.64
C LEU A 268 10.80 0.76 -10.95
N ILE A 269 11.55 -0.17 -11.51
CA ILE A 269 11.11 -0.98 -12.65
C ILE A 269 11.00 -2.43 -12.15
N GLU A 270 9.92 -3.10 -12.50
CA GLU A 270 9.68 -4.50 -12.20
C GLU A 270 9.29 -5.25 -13.47
N SER A 271 9.82 -6.46 -13.63
CA SER A 271 9.47 -7.41 -14.68
C SER A 271 9.06 -8.74 -14.05
N ARG A 272 7.78 -9.09 -14.14
CA ARG A 272 7.22 -10.35 -13.61
C ARG A 272 6.90 -11.31 -14.75
N LYS A 273 7.43 -12.52 -14.68
CA LYS A 273 7.18 -13.56 -15.68
C LYS A 273 5.81 -14.20 -15.46
N LYS A 274 4.98 -14.18 -16.49
CA LYS A 274 3.64 -14.80 -16.53
C LYS A 274 3.73 -16.30 -16.80
N ARG A 275 2.65 -17.04 -16.49
CA ARG A 275 2.60 -18.51 -16.71
C ARG A 275 2.80 -18.92 -18.16
N ASP A 276 2.37 -18.08 -19.11
CA ASP A 276 2.53 -18.34 -20.54
C ASP A 276 3.93 -18.03 -21.09
N GLY A 277 4.85 -17.60 -20.21
CA GLY A 277 6.24 -17.29 -20.52
C GLY A 277 6.50 -15.86 -20.99
N THR A 278 5.46 -15.04 -21.14
CA THR A 278 5.58 -13.59 -21.39
C THR A 278 5.89 -12.83 -20.11
N TRP A 279 6.13 -11.52 -20.22
CA TRP A 279 6.52 -10.66 -19.12
C TRP A 279 5.49 -9.55 -18.89
N LYS A 280 5.20 -9.24 -17.63
CA LYS A 280 4.53 -8.00 -17.24
C LYS A 280 5.61 -7.03 -16.78
N ASN A 281 5.71 -5.89 -17.43
CA ASN A 281 6.64 -4.84 -17.05
C ASN A 281 5.85 -3.69 -16.41
N THR A 282 6.30 -3.25 -15.23
CA THR A 282 5.72 -2.13 -14.51
C THR A 282 6.81 -1.14 -14.15
N GLU A 283 6.51 0.14 -14.30
CA GLU A 283 7.40 1.24 -13.96
C GLU A 283 6.66 2.16 -12.99
N SER A 284 7.29 2.44 -11.85
CA SER A 284 6.76 3.32 -10.81
C SER A 284 7.75 4.45 -10.54
N VAL A 285 7.22 5.66 -10.52
CA VAL A 285 7.93 6.92 -10.34
C VAL A 285 7.14 7.71 -9.29
N ASN A 286 7.79 8.22 -8.24
CA ASN A 286 7.23 9.16 -7.26
C ASN A 286 6.09 8.68 -6.33
N ASN A 287 5.71 7.40 -6.34
CA ASN A 287 5.03 6.79 -5.18
C ASN A 287 6.04 6.54 -4.05
N PRO A 288 5.65 6.29 -2.79
CA PRO A 288 6.58 5.93 -1.71
C PRO A 288 7.23 4.56 -2.02
N ASN A 289 8.15 4.57 -2.97
CA ASN A 289 8.97 3.45 -3.38
C ASN A 289 10.20 3.44 -2.48
N TYR A 290 10.59 2.25 -2.08
CA TYR A 290 11.79 2.02 -1.29
C TYR A 290 12.54 0.82 -1.85
N GLY A 291 13.87 0.85 -1.75
CA GLY A 291 14.70 -0.31 -2.01
C GLY A 291 14.78 -1.18 -0.75
N VAL A 292 14.64 -2.50 -0.88
CA VAL A 292 14.85 -3.43 0.23
C VAL A 292 15.98 -4.38 -0.12
N LEU A 293 17.03 -4.35 0.69
CA LEU A 293 18.10 -5.34 0.69
C LEU A 293 17.89 -6.31 1.84
N GLU A 294 17.90 -7.60 1.57
CA GLU A 294 17.67 -8.60 2.59
C GLU A 294 18.99 -9.34 2.89
N SER A 295 19.19 -9.79 4.12
CA SER A 295 20.31 -10.64 4.50
C SER A 295 19.98 -11.50 5.72
N ALA A 296 20.57 -12.70 5.79
CA ALA A 296 20.54 -13.49 7.01
C ALA A 296 21.50 -12.96 8.10
N ASP A 297 22.40 -12.01 7.75
CA ASP A 297 23.42 -11.47 8.64
C ASP A 297 23.23 -9.95 8.83
N ARG A 298 22.70 -9.58 10.01
CA ARG A 298 22.49 -8.19 10.39
C ARG A 298 23.79 -7.37 10.35
N ASP A 299 24.92 -7.97 10.75
CA ASP A 299 26.19 -7.23 10.83
C ASP A 299 26.69 -6.84 9.43
N ARG A 300 26.41 -7.66 8.41
CA ARG A 300 26.68 -7.30 7.01
C ARG A 300 25.86 -6.09 6.55
N LEU A 301 24.58 -6.02 6.91
CA LEU A 301 23.74 -4.87 6.58
C LEU A 301 24.19 -3.61 7.33
N VAL A 302 24.62 -3.74 8.59
CA VAL A 302 25.18 -2.62 9.35
C VAL A 302 26.45 -2.10 8.68
N GLN A 303 27.36 -2.98 8.27
CA GLN A 303 28.57 -2.60 7.55
C GLN A 303 28.24 -1.88 6.24
N LEU A 304 27.34 -2.45 5.44
CA LEU A 304 26.90 -1.83 4.18
C LEU A 304 26.35 -0.43 4.42
N ARG A 305 25.46 -0.26 5.40
CA ARG A 305 24.93 1.06 5.75
C ARG A 305 26.04 2.05 6.11
N THR A 306 27.02 1.64 6.92
CA THR A 306 28.16 2.51 7.26
C THR A 306 28.95 2.93 6.03
N GLU A 307 29.12 2.02 5.07
CA GLU A 307 29.79 2.33 3.79
C GLU A 307 28.95 3.30 2.93
N LEU A 308 27.64 3.08 2.82
CA LEU A 308 26.72 3.92 2.05
C LEU A 308 26.59 5.35 2.59
N LEU A 309 26.65 5.51 3.92
CA LEU A 309 26.60 6.80 4.60
C LEU A 309 27.99 7.45 4.75
N GLU A 310 29.02 6.91 4.10
CA GLU A 310 30.42 7.39 4.17
C GLU A 310 30.95 7.52 5.60
N GLY A 311 30.50 6.65 6.51
CA GLY A 311 30.89 6.66 7.91
C GLY A 311 30.24 7.76 8.76
N GLN A 312 29.17 8.41 8.28
CA GLN A 312 28.36 9.29 9.12
C GLN A 312 27.73 8.50 10.28
N ASP A 313 27.70 9.13 11.46
CA ASP A 313 27.01 8.54 12.61
C ASP A 313 25.51 8.50 12.34
N ILE A 314 24.90 7.35 12.61
CA ILE A 314 23.45 7.19 12.54
C ILE A 314 22.81 8.19 13.50
N THR A 315 21.82 8.92 13.01
CA THR A 315 21.03 9.86 13.80
C THR A 315 20.36 9.14 14.97
N ASP A 316 20.13 9.86 16.06
CA ASP A 316 19.34 9.30 17.17
C ASP A 316 17.91 8.95 16.71
N ARG A 317 17.39 9.65 15.68
CA ARG A 317 16.13 9.36 14.98
C ARG A 317 16.14 7.96 14.35
N ALA A 318 17.12 7.65 13.49
CA ALA A 318 17.22 6.33 12.86
C ALA A 318 17.50 5.21 13.87
N LYS A 319 18.29 5.45 14.93
CA LYS A 319 18.47 4.47 16.02
C LYS A 319 17.17 4.20 16.78
N ALA A 320 16.40 5.25 17.08
CA ALA A 320 15.12 5.12 17.75
C ALA A 320 14.13 4.34 16.86
N GLN A 321 14.10 4.63 15.56
CA GLN A 321 13.27 3.92 14.59
C GLN A 321 13.64 2.43 14.51
N GLU A 322 14.93 2.07 14.42
CA GLU A 322 15.35 0.65 14.42
C GLU A 322 14.95 -0.08 15.71
N GLN A 323 15.14 0.57 16.86
CA GLN A 323 14.75 0.00 18.15
C GLN A 323 13.25 -0.20 18.24
N TRP A 324 12.47 0.77 17.76
CA TRP A 324 11.02 0.68 17.68
C TRP A 324 10.58 -0.48 16.79
N ILE A 325 11.04 -0.54 15.53
CA ILE A 325 10.68 -1.63 14.60
C ILE A 325 11.02 -2.98 15.21
N SER A 326 12.23 -3.12 15.77
CA SER A 326 12.68 -4.38 16.38
C SER A 326 11.80 -4.80 17.57
N ARG A 327 11.27 -3.84 18.34
CA ARG A 327 10.39 -4.12 19.47
C ARG A 327 8.98 -4.51 18.99
N VAL A 328 8.43 -3.81 18.00
CA VAL A 328 7.12 -4.14 17.40
C VAL A 328 7.13 -5.55 16.82
N HIS A 329 8.19 -5.93 16.10
CA HIS A 329 8.34 -7.30 15.57
C HIS A 329 8.53 -8.38 16.63
N ALA A 330 8.88 -8.02 17.87
CA ALA A 330 9.02 -8.97 18.97
C ALA A 330 7.72 -9.16 19.78
N MET A 331 6.68 -8.37 19.50
CA MET A 331 5.37 -8.47 20.14
C MET A 331 4.59 -9.67 19.61
N ASP A 332 3.69 -10.20 20.43
CA ASP A 332 2.68 -11.16 19.97
C ASP A 332 1.45 -10.44 19.36
N ASP A 333 0.61 -11.19 18.64
CA ASP A 333 -0.56 -10.65 17.94
C ASP A 333 -1.54 -9.95 18.92
N ASP A 334 -1.69 -10.49 20.13
CA ASP A 334 -2.55 -9.92 21.17
C ASP A 334 -2.04 -8.53 21.63
N GLN A 335 -0.71 -8.36 21.74
CA GLN A 335 -0.07 -7.08 22.05
C GLN A 335 -0.18 -6.07 20.91
N LEU A 336 -0.06 -6.51 19.65
CA LEU A 336 -0.22 -5.65 18.47
C LEU A 336 -1.66 -5.16 18.31
N GLU A 337 -2.65 -6.04 18.47
CA GLU A 337 -4.08 -5.68 18.43
C GLU A 337 -4.45 -4.65 19.52
N LEU A 338 -3.81 -4.72 20.69
CA LEU A 338 -4.00 -3.77 21.78
C LEU A 338 -3.30 -2.41 21.56
N MET A 339 -2.25 -2.35 20.75
CA MET A 339 -1.43 -1.15 20.59
C MET A 339 -2.21 -0.01 19.93
N ALA A 340 -2.94 -0.28 18.84
CA ALA A 340 -3.63 0.77 18.08
C ALA A 340 -4.76 1.46 18.88
N PRO A 341 -5.70 0.74 19.53
CA PRO A 341 -6.72 1.36 20.37
C PRO A 341 -6.11 2.14 21.54
N GLN A 342 -5.06 1.60 22.16
CA GLN A 342 -4.40 2.27 23.29
C GLN A 342 -3.63 3.53 22.84
N MET A 343 -3.02 3.53 21.66
CA MET A 343 -2.32 4.71 21.13
C MET A 343 -3.32 5.81 20.84
N MET A 344 -4.45 5.45 20.24
CA MET A 344 -5.54 6.39 20.00
C MET A 344 -6.09 6.95 21.31
N LEU A 345 -6.27 6.13 22.36
CA LEU A 345 -6.64 6.62 23.69
C LEU A 345 -5.62 7.60 24.28
N GLN A 346 -4.31 7.34 24.14
CA GLN A 346 -3.27 8.25 24.61
C GLN A 346 -3.25 9.57 23.82
N MET A 347 -3.46 9.54 22.50
CA MET A 347 -3.61 10.74 21.68
C MET A 347 -4.83 11.56 22.10
N LEU A 348 -5.96 10.91 22.37
CA LEU A 348 -7.18 11.55 22.84
C LEU A 348 -7.01 12.17 24.23
N ASP A 349 -6.39 11.46 25.17
CA ASP A 349 -6.07 11.98 26.51
C ASP A 349 -5.13 13.20 26.42
N ARG A 350 -4.19 13.19 25.46
CA ARG A 350 -3.29 14.32 25.24
C ARG A 350 -3.97 15.52 24.60
N ALA A 351 -4.82 15.29 23.59
CA ALA A 351 -5.63 16.34 22.97
C ALA A 351 -6.57 16.99 24.00
N GLU A 352 -7.19 16.18 24.87
CA GLU A 352 -7.99 16.65 26.00
C GLU A 352 -7.13 17.50 26.95
N HIS A 353 -5.92 17.07 27.31
CA HIS A 353 -5.03 17.83 28.20
C HIS A 353 -4.53 19.15 27.60
N LEU A 354 -4.36 19.23 26.28
CA LEU A 354 -4.07 20.48 25.58
C LEU A 354 -5.27 21.43 25.61
N LEU A 355 -6.49 20.88 25.53
CA LEU A 355 -7.75 21.63 25.56
C LEU A 355 -8.21 21.98 26.99
N GLU A 356 -7.78 21.26 28.03
CA GLU A 356 -8.01 21.57 29.46
C GLU A 356 -7.46 22.96 29.85
N LYS A 357 -6.50 23.48 29.09
CA LYS A 357 -5.89 24.80 29.31
C LYS A 357 -6.71 25.95 28.73
N VAL A 358 -7.80 25.66 28.02
CA VAL A 358 -8.68 26.64 27.37
C VAL A 358 -10.07 26.59 28.00
N ASP A 359 -10.64 27.74 28.36
CA ASP A 359 -11.99 27.78 28.93
C ASP A 359 -13.02 27.28 27.88
N PRO A 360 -13.82 26.24 28.17
CA PRO A 360 -14.81 25.69 27.24
C PRO A 360 -15.83 26.72 26.73
N ALA A 361 -16.05 27.81 27.48
CA ALA A 361 -16.94 28.90 27.08
C ALA A 361 -16.34 29.80 25.98
N GLU A 362 -15.02 29.82 25.84
CA GLU A 362 -14.27 30.62 24.86
C GLU A 362 -13.99 29.85 23.56
N LEU A 363 -14.19 28.53 23.55
CA LEU A 363 -14.00 27.69 22.38
C LEU A 363 -15.07 27.95 21.30
N PRO A 364 -14.68 28.04 20.00
CA PRO A 364 -15.61 28.02 18.89
C PRO A 364 -16.55 26.80 18.93
N PRO A 365 -17.77 26.88 18.37
CA PRO A 365 -18.72 25.77 18.33
C PRO A 365 -18.17 24.50 17.68
N GLU A 366 -17.30 24.64 16.68
CA GLU A 366 -16.63 23.55 15.98
C GLU A 366 -15.71 22.76 16.92
N MET A 367 -14.93 23.44 17.77
CA MET A 367 -14.06 22.79 18.78
C MET A 367 -14.85 22.13 19.92
N ARG A 368 -16.06 22.62 20.23
CA ARG A 368 -16.94 21.98 21.22
C ARG A 368 -17.56 20.68 20.71
N ASN A 369 -17.86 20.62 19.42
CA ASN A 369 -18.33 19.39 18.78
C ASN A 369 -17.19 18.37 18.72
N ALA A 370 -15.98 18.80 18.34
CA ALA A 370 -14.79 17.96 18.34
C ALA A 370 -14.49 17.36 19.73
N LEU A 371 -14.64 18.13 20.82
CA LEU A 371 -14.51 17.61 22.19
C LEU A 371 -15.56 16.53 22.52
N SER A 372 -16.81 16.70 22.10
CA SER A 372 -17.84 15.67 22.31
C SER A 372 -17.62 14.41 21.48
N GLU A 373 -17.00 14.55 20.30
CA GLU A 373 -16.58 13.43 19.46
C GLU A 373 -15.39 12.69 20.08
N ILE A 374 -14.41 13.41 20.64
CA ILE A 374 -13.30 12.85 21.43
C ILE A 374 -13.82 12.04 22.62
N GLU A 375 -14.77 12.58 23.40
CA GLU A 375 -15.41 11.87 24.51
C GLU A 375 -16.16 10.61 24.05
N SER A 376 -16.87 10.69 22.92
CA SER A 376 -17.59 9.55 22.34
C SER A 376 -16.63 8.46 21.86
N MET A 377 -15.55 8.82 21.17
CA MET A 377 -14.52 7.87 20.72
C MET A 377 -13.82 7.21 21.90
N ARG A 378 -13.50 7.96 22.95
CA ARG A 378 -12.93 7.43 24.19
C ARG A 378 -13.83 6.39 24.84
N SER A 379 -15.14 6.65 24.88
CA SER A 379 -16.10 5.68 25.44
C SER A 379 -16.15 4.39 24.61
N MET A 380 -16.08 4.48 23.28
CA MET A 380 -16.12 3.31 22.40
C MET A 380 -14.83 2.49 22.50
N LEU A 381 -13.67 3.14 22.43
CA LEU A 381 -12.36 2.50 22.54
C LEU A 381 -12.11 1.96 23.95
N GLY A 382 -12.62 2.64 24.99
CA GLY A 382 -12.55 2.17 26.36
C GLY A 382 -13.29 0.85 26.59
N GLU A 383 -14.48 0.68 25.98
CA GLU A 383 -15.21 -0.60 26.03
C GLU A 383 -14.48 -1.72 25.28
N GLU A 384 -13.77 -1.38 24.20
CA GLU A 384 -12.98 -2.31 23.39
C GLU A 384 -11.73 -2.81 24.15
N VAL A 385 -11.04 -1.92 24.87
CA VAL A 385 -9.88 -2.25 25.71
C VAL A 385 -10.29 -2.96 27.00
N GLU A 386 -11.45 -2.65 27.61
CA GLU A 386 -11.98 -3.35 28.79
C GLU A 386 -12.36 -4.82 28.51
N GLY A 387 -12.55 -5.21 27.24
CA GLY A 387 -12.80 -6.59 26.82
C GLY A 387 -11.60 -7.52 26.93
N PHE A 388 -10.39 -6.96 27.05
CA PHE A 388 -9.14 -7.70 27.22
C PHE A 388 -8.82 -7.92 28.70
N PRO A 389 -8.19 -9.05 29.08
CA PRO A 389 -7.84 -9.30 30.46
C PRO A 389 -7.00 -8.14 31.01
N ASN A 390 -7.39 -7.67 32.20
CA ASN A 390 -6.81 -6.53 32.93
C ASN A 390 -5.40 -6.84 33.47
N GLU A 391 -4.53 -7.41 32.63
CA GLU A 391 -3.10 -7.37 32.81
C GLU A 391 -2.72 -5.92 32.52
N ALA A 392 -2.25 -5.22 33.56
CA ALA A 392 -1.75 -3.87 33.45
C ALA A 392 -0.86 -3.80 32.21
N ILE A 393 -1.22 -2.91 31.28
CA ILE A 393 -0.49 -2.67 30.02
C ILE A 393 0.99 -2.80 30.33
N ASP A 394 1.66 -3.72 29.64
CA ASP A 394 3.07 -4.00 29.86
C ASP A 394 3.82 -2.66 29.89
N PRO A 395 4.58 -2.35 30.97
CA PRO A 395 5.40 -1.15 31.03
C PRO A 395 6.30 -0.98 29.80
N GLU A 396 6.68 -2.08 29.14
CA GLU A 396 7.40 -2.08 27.88
C GLU A 396 6.54 -1.58 26.71
N LEU A 397 5.28 -2.02 26.60
CA LEU A 397 4.32 -1.52 25.60
C LEU A 397 4.04 -0.02 25.79
N GLN A 398 3.91 0.44 27.05
CA GLN A 398 3.75 1.87 27.34
C GLN A 398 4.99 2.72 26.97
N ASP A 399 6.21 2.19 27.14
CA ASP A 399 7.44 2.86 26.72
C ASP A 399 7.50 2.98 25.19
N ILE A 400 7.08 1.93 24.47
CA ILE A 400 7.07 1.90 23.00
C ILE A 400 6.06 2.90 22.45
N MET A 401 4.84 2.92 22.98
CA MET A 401 3.80 3.88 22.57
C MET A 401 4.21 5.33 22.85
N ARG A 402 4.85 5.58 24.00
CA ARG A 402 5.39 6.91 24.31
C ARG A 402 6.45 7.33 23.30
N GLN A 403 7.37 6.44 22.93
CA GLN A 403 8.39 6.73 21.93
C GLN A 403 7.77 7.03 20.55
N MET A 404 6.67 6.37 20.18
CA MET A 404 5.94 6.68 18.94
C MET A 404 5.34 8.08 18.96
N LEU A 405 4.67 8.46 20.05
CA LEU A 405 4.09 9.79 20.20
C LEU A 405 5.16 10.90 20.25
N GLU A 406 6.27 10.64 20.95
CA GLU A 406 7.41 11.56 21.00
C GLU A 406 8.11 11.68 19.62
N PHE A 407 8.12 10.62 18.81
CA PHE A 407 8.63 10.67 17.44
C PHE A 407 7.74 11.50 16.52
N GLN A 408 6.42 11.39 16.68
CA GLN A 408 5.45 12.22 15.93
C GLN A 408 5.50 13.70 16.32
N GLU A 409 5.93 14.02 17.55
CA GLU A 409 5.93 15.41 18.06
C GLU A 409 7.30 16.07 18.08
N GLY A 410 8.39 15.30 18.03
CA GLY A 410 9.74 15.82 17.86
C GLY A 410 9.89 16.64 16.57
N ASP A 411 8.99 16.43 15.61
CA ASP A 411 8.84 17.21 14.38
C ASP A 411 8.19 18.61 14.62
N GLU A 412 7.47 18.86 15.73
CA GLU A 412 6.86 20.19 16.02
C GLU A 412 7.76 21.14 16.83
N HIS A 413 8.81 20.64 17.50
CA HIS A 413 9.59 21.43 18.48
C HIS A 413 11.10 21.48 18.23
N SER A 414 11.56 20.94 17.10
CA SER A 414 12.97 20.98 16.68
C SER A 414 13.24 22.09 15.65
N SER A 415 12.74 23.31 15.87
CA SER A 415 13.17 24.52 15.14
C SER A 415 13.90 25.46 16.11
N PRO A 416 15.17 25.84 15.87
CA PRO A 416 15.82 26.94 16.59
C PRO A 416 15.24 28.32 16.27
#